data_AF-A0A1X6MRM0-F1
#
_entry.id   AF-A0A1X6MRM0-F1
#
_cell.length_a   1.000
_cell.length_b   1.000
_cell.length_c   1.000
_cell.angle_alpha   90.00
_cell.angle_beta   90.00
_cell.angle_gamma   90.00
#
_symmetry.space_group_name_H-M   'P 1'
#
loop_
_entity.id
_entity.type
_entity.pdbx_description
1 polymer ?
#
loop_
_entity_poly.entity_id
_entity_poly.type
_entity_poly.pdbx_seq_one_letter_code
_entity_poly.pdbx_strand_id
1 'polypeptide(L)'
;MYGGSLPSTPPPGERPKTRARDLLRKHYGLGVGPPTPLPGKVADPMNLDSTAFDARAYYEQLITTSSLPTLLKRENELLTEIRQLDSERQSLVYNHHHELIAASDTIAAMKSRAENLDADLDLLRAAFSEISRLSSDISGRDT
;
A
#
# COMPACT_ATOMS: atom_id res chain seq x y z
N MET A 1 -60.36 -23.17 -18.66
CA MET A 1 -59.20 -23.47 -19.50
C MET A 1 -57.99 -22.77 -18.90
N TYR A 2 -57.08 -23.55 -18.31
CA TYR A 2 -55.91 -23.07 -17.58
C TYR A 2 -54.85 -22.51 -18.54
N GLY A 3 -54.24 -21.38 -18.19
CA GLY A 3 -53.03 -20.85 -18.83
C GLY A 3 -52.17 -20.16 -17.77
N GLY A 4 -51.31 -20.94 -17.11
CA GLY A 4 -50.39 -20.46 -16.09
C GLY A 4 -49.13 -19.85 -16.72
N SER A 5 -48.76 -18.66 -16.28
CA SER A 5 -47.49 -18.01 -16.62
C SER A 5 -46.37 -18.59 -15.75
N LEU A 6 -45.34 -19.15 -16.38
CA LEU A 6 -44.14 -19.70 -15.75
C LEU A 6 -43.27 -18.60 -15.11
N PRO A 7 -42.64 -18.83 -13.94
CA PRO A 7 -41.57 -17.99 -13.43
C PRO A 7 -40.25 -18.27 -14.17
N SER A 8 -39.65 -17.22 -14.74
CA SER A 8 -38.33 -17.27 -15.39
C SER A 8 -37.25 -17.56 -14.34
N THR A 9 -36.67 -18.75 -14.40
CA THR A 9 -35.47 -19.15 -13.65
C THR A 9 -34.24 -18.49 -14.29
N PRO A 10 -33.37 -17.82 -13.52
CA PRO A 10 -32.12 -17.30 -14.06
C PRO A 10 -31.11 -18.44 -14.29
N PRO A 11 -30.25 -18.35 -15.32
CA PRO A 11 -29.28 -19.39 -15.63
C PRO A 11 -28.17 -19.47 -14.56
N PRO A 12 -27.72 -20.67 -14.17
CA PRO A 12 -26.61 -20.84 -13.24
C PRO A 12 -25.28 -20.90 -14.00
N GLY A 13 -24.35 -19.96 -13.80
CA GLY A 13 -23.02 -20.14 -14.41
C GLY A 13 -21.95 -19.06 -14.37
N GLU A 14 -22.20 -17.80 -14.01
CA GLU A 14 -21.13 -16.79 -14.05
C GLU A 14 -20.37 -16.70 -12.72
N ARG A 15 -19.30 -17.48 -12.62
CA ARG A 15 -18.31 -17.39 -11.53
C ARG A 15 -17.63 -16.01 -11.56
N PRO A 16 -17.34 -15.38 -10.40
CA PRO A 16 -16.78 -14.03 -10.31
C PRO A 16 -15.27 -13.99 -10.64
N LYS A 17 -14.88 -14.37 -11.85
CA LYS A 17 -13.48 -14.37 -12.31
C LYS A 17 -12.95 -12.95 -12.56
N THR A 18 -13.85 -12.00 -12.81
CA THR A 18 -13.52 -10.58 -13.06
C THR A 18 -13.12 -9.86 -11.79
N ARG A 19 -13.85 -10.05 -10.68
CA ARG A 19 -13.55 -9.35 -9.41
C ARG A 19 -12.17 -9.66 -8.84
N ALA A 20 -11.76 -10.94 -8.83
CA ALA A 20 -10.43 -11.32 -8.35
C ALA A 20 -9.32 -10.75 -9.25
N ARG A 21 -9.53 -10.80 -10.56
CA ARG A 21 -8.60 -10.23 -11.54
C ARG A 21 -8.49 -8.70 -11.42
N ASP A 22 -9.57 -8.01 -11.11
CA ASP A 22 -9.59 -6.56 -10.90
C ASP A 22 -8.94 -6.14 -9.58
N LEU A 23 -9.09 -6.93 -8.51
CA LEU A 23 -8.37 -6.73 -7.24
C LEU A 23 -6.85 -6.88 -7.42
N LEU A 24 -6.43 -7.93 -8.13
CA LEU A 24 -5.01 -8.16 -8.43
C LEU A 24 -4.43 -7.03 -9.29
N ARG A 25 -5.18 -6.53 -10.28
CA ARG A 25 -4.77 -5.38 -11.11
C ARG A 25 -4.57 -4.09 -10.30
N LYS A 26 -5.44 -3.82 -9.32
CA LYS A 26 -5.29 -2.70 -8.40
C LYS A 26 -4.07 -2.86 -7.49
N HIS A 27 -3.82 -4.08 -7.03
CA HIS A 27 -2.72 -4.38 -6.11
C HIS A 27 -1.34 -4.33 -6.80
N TYR A 28 -1.25 -4.74 -8.06
CA TYR A 28 0.02 -4.78 -8.80
C TYR A 28 0.21 -3.61 -9.78
N GLY A 29 -0.72 -2.65 -9.83
CA GLY A 29 -0.62 -1.47 -10.70
C GLY A 29 -0.70 -1.74 -12.21
N LEU A 30 -0.96 -2.98 -12.65
CA LEU A 30 -1.00 -3.41 -14.06
C LEU A 30 -2.17 -2.82 -14.90
N GLY A 31 -2.93 -1.87 -14.34
CA GLY A 31 -3.99 -1.13 -15.04
C GLY A 31 -3.70 0.35 -15.24
N VAL A 32 -2.58 0.85 -14.72
CA VAL A 32 -2.17 2.25 -14.87
C VAL A 32 -1.21 2.33 -16.06
N GLY A 33 -1.76 2.56 -17.25
CA GLY A 33 -0.97 3.21 -18.30
C GLY A 33 -0.37 4.52 -17.76
N PRO A 34 0.68 5.09 -18.38
CA PRO A 34 1.27 6.35 -17.92
C PRO A 34 0.14 7.34 -17.59
N PRO A 35 0.16 7.96 -16.40
CA PRO A 35 -0.98 8.71 -15.90
C PRO A 35 -1.36 9.74 -16.95
N THR A 36 -2.50 9.54 -17.61
CA THR A 36 -3.14 10.63 -18.34
C THR A 36 -3.34 11.74 -17.31
N PRO A 37 -2.78 12.94 -17.54
CA PRO A 37 -2.97 14.05 -16.62
C PRO A 37 -4.46 14.18 -16.33
N LEU A 38 -4.82 14.13 -15.05
CA LEU A 38 -6.18 14.36 -14.60
C LEU A 38 -6.63 15.71 -15.20
N PRO A 39 -7.70 15.77 -16.00
CA PRO A 39 -8.21 17.04 -16.50
C PRO A 39 -8.84 17.77 -15.31
N GLY A 40 -8.07 18.61 -14.62
CA GLY A 40 -8.59 19.32 -13.46
C GLY A 40 -7.62 20.15 -12.63
N LYS A 41 -6.30 19.88 -12.63
CA LYS A 41 -5.32 20.84 -12.11
C LYS A 41 -4.86 21.73 -13.25
N VAL A 42 -5.65 22.77 -13.52
CA VAL A 42 -5.21 23.87 -14.38
C VAL A 42 -3.91 24.40 -13.75
N ALA A 43 -2.84 24.48 -14.55
CA ALA A 43 -1.62 25.17 -14.18
C ALA A 43 -1.98 26.64 -13.90
N ASP A 44 -2.24 26.96 -12.64
CA ASP A 44 -2.70 28.25 -12.18
C ASP A 44 -1.54 28.92 -11.44
N PRO A 45 -0.93 29.97 -12.03
CA PRO A 45 0.18 30.66 -11.42
C PRO A 45 -0.20 31.38 -10.12
N MET A 46 -1.50 31.54 -9.83
CA MET A 46 -1.98 32.23 -8.63
C MET A 46 -2.34 31.29 -7.47
N ASN A 47 -2.33 29.99 -7.71
CA ASN A 47 -2.67 29.00 -6.71
C ASN A 47 -1.39 28.43 -6.06
N LEU A 48 -1.26 28.59 -4.74
CA LEU A 48 -0.10 28.15 -3.96
C LEU A 48 0.15 26.63 -4.05
N ASP A 49 -0.89 25.83 -4.27
CA ASP A 49 -0.80 24.37 -4.39
C ASP A 49 -0.57 23.88 -5.83
N SER A 50 -0.45 24.82 -6.78
CA SER A 50 -0.22 24.51 -8.18
C SER A 50 1.26 24.37 -8.50
N THR A 51 1.59 23.44 -9.39
CA THR A 51 2.97 23.26 -9.87
C THR A 51 3.45 24.43 -10.74
N ALA A 52 2.53 25.28 -11.20
CA ALA A 52 2.82 26.46 -12.00
C ALA A 52 2.83 27.77 -11.18
N PHE A 53 2.75 27.69 -9.85
CA PHE A 53 2.70 28.84 -8.96
C PHE A 53 3.84 29.84 -9.21
N ASP A 54 3.49 31.10 -9.45
CA ASP A 54 4.42 32.21 -9.55
C ASP A 54 4.34 33.07 -8.29
N ALA A 55 5.29 32.86 -7.39
CA ALA A 55 5.37 33.57 -6.12
C ALA A 55 5.48 35.08 -6.28
N ARG A 56 6.17 35.56 -7.33
CA ARG A 56 6.37 36.98 -7.55
C ARG A 56 5.09 37.64 -8.02
N ALA A 57 4.42 37.07 -9.01
CA ALA A 57 3.15 37.59 -9.50
C ALA A 57 2.07 37.58 -8.41
N TYR A 58 2.00 36.51 -7.60
CA TYR A 58 1.11 36.42 -6.44
C TYR A 58 1.39 37.51 -5.42
N TYR A 59 2.65 37.71 -5.06
CA TYR A 59 3.05 38.74 -4.11
C TYR A 59 2.73 40.15 -4.61
N GLU A 60 3.09 40.47 -5.86
CA GLU A 60 2.83 41.77 -6.48
C GLU A 60 1.33 42.08 -6.53
N GLN A 61 0.49 41.10 -6.88
CA GLN A 61 -0.96 41.28 -6.81
C GLN A 61 -1.42 41.49 -5.37
N LEU A 62 -0.95 40.68 -4.42
CA LEU A 62 -1.38 40.73 -3.03
C LEU A 62 -1.09 42.11 -2.39
N ILE A 63 0.13 42.64 -2.56
CA ILE A 63 0.51 43.94 -1.99
C ILE A 63 -0.18 45.13 -2.65
N THR A 64 -0.49 45.02 -3.95
CA THR A 64 -1.13 46.11 -4.70
C THR A 64 -2.64 46.18 -4.47
N THR A 65 -3.28 45.05 -4.16
CA THR A 65 -4.75 44.94 -4.05
C THR A 65 -5.29 44.78 -2.63
N SER A 66 -4.44 44.47 -1.64
CA SER A 66 -4.87 44.19 -0.27
C SER A 66 -4.60 45.35 0.68
N SER A 67 -5.45 45.46 1.70
CA SER A 67 -5.20 46.38 2.82
C SER A 67 -4.12 45.83 3.77
N LEU A 68 -3.45 46.72 4.53
CA LEU A 68 -2.44 46.31 5.51
C LEU A 68 -2.96 45.28 6.54
N PRO A 69 -4.15 45.43 7.15
CA PRO A 69 -4.70 44.40 8.04
C PRO A 69 -4.89 43.05 7.37
N THR A 70 -5.33 43.03 6.10
CA THR A 70 -5.47 41.79 5.32
C THR A 70 -4.10 41.13 5.10
N LEU A 71 -3.08 41.93 4.80
CA LEU A 71 -1.73 41.42 4.58
C LEU A 71 -1.13 40.81 5.84
N LEU A 72 -1.28 41.47 7.00
CA LEU A 72 -0.84 40.94 8.30
C LEU A 72 -1.59 39.66 8.68
N LYS A 73 -2.89 39.58 8.38
CA LYS A 73 -3.64 38.35 8.59
C LYS A 73 -3.10 37.23 7.71
N ARG A 74 -2.87 37.50 6.43
CA ARG A 74 -2.35 36.50 5.48
C ARG A 74 -0.94 36.02 5.87
N GLU A 75 -0.08 36.91 6.35
CA GLU A 75 1.24 36.56 6.89
C GLU A 75 1.11 35.55 8.05
N ASN A 76 0.25 35.83 9.03
CA ASN A 76 0.05 34.94 10.17
C ASN A 76 -0.52 33.57 9.76
N GLU A 77 -1.43 33.54 8.79
CA GLU A 77 -1.95 32.31 8.20
C GLU A 77 -0.82 31.50 7.55
N LEU A 78 -0.01 32.13 6.69
CA LEU A 78 1.13 31.48 6.04
C LEU A 78 2.16 30.95 7.04
N LEU A 79 2.48 31.70 8.09
CA LEU A 79 3.38 31.23 9.15
C LEU A 79 2.85 29.99 9.87
N THR A 80 1.53 29.92 10.06
CA THR A 80 0.87 28.75 10.66
C THR A 80 0.91 27.56 9.70
N GLU A 81 0.58 27.79 8.43
CA GLU A 81 0.65 26.78 7.37
C GLU A 81 2.07 26.19 7.24
N ILE A 82 3.10 27.04 7.24
CA ILE A 82 4.51 26.61 7.17
C ILE A 82 4.87 25.69 8.34
N ARG A 83 4.50 26.06 9.57
CA ARG A 83 4.78 25.24 10.77
C ARG A 83 4.05 23.90 10.73
N GLN A 84 2.81 23.91 10.26
CA GLN A 84 2.00 22.71 10.10
C GLN A 84 2.62 21.78 9.06
N LEU A 85 2.98 22.30 7.88
CA LEU A 85 3.61 21.54 6.81
C LEU A 85 4.97 20.95 7.24
N ASP A 86 5.78 21.69 8.00
CA ASP A 86 7.04 21.14 8.51
C ASP A 86 6.81 20.02 9.53
N SER A 87 5.80 20.16 10.40
CA SER A 87 5.41 19.12 11.36
C SER A 87 4.90 17.86 10.66
N GLU A 88 4.10 18.03 9.60
CA GLU A 88 3.60 16.92 8.76
C GLU A 88 4.75 16.23 8.02
N ARG A 89 5.67 17.01 7.43
CA ARG A 89 6.87 16.49 6.77
C ARG A 89 7.71 15.68 7.75
N GLN A 90 7.94 16.21 8.95
CA GLN A 90 8.67 15.51 10.00
C GLN A 90 7.97 14.20 10.36
N SER A 91 6.68 14.24 10.65
CA SER A 91 5.87 13.04 10.96
C SER A 91 5.97 11.97 9.88
N LEU A 92 5.85 12.37 8.60
CA LEU A 92 5.94 11.44 7.46
C LEU A 92 7.32 10.77 7.38
N VAL A 93 8.38 11.55 7.55
CA VAL A 93 9.77 11.05 7.56
C VAL A 93 9.96 10.06 8.71
N TYR A 94 9.51 10.39 9.91
CA TYR A 94 9.61 9.48 11.06
C TYR A 94 8.84 8.18 10.85
N ASN A 95 7.58 8.25 10.41
CA ASN A 95 6.76 7.06 10.19
C ASN A 95 7.37 6.16 9.11
N HIS A 96 7.77 6.74 7.98
CA HIS A 96 8.36 5.96 6.90
C HIS A 96 9.71 5.35 7.29
N HIS A 97 10.57 6.07 8.00
CA HIS A 97 11.81 5.48 8.51
C HIS A 97 11.55 4.36 9.50
N HIS A 98 10.59 4.54 10.41
CA HIS A 98 10.24 3.50 11.38
C HIS A 98 9.71 2.25 10.69
N GLU A 99 8.81 2.41 9.70
CA GLU A 99 8.27 1.31 8.91
C GLU A 99 9.35 0.58 8.08
N LEU A 100 10.27 1.33 7.45
CA LEU A 100 11.38 0.75 6.70
C LEU A 100 12.31 -0.07 7.59
N ILE A 101 12.62 0.43 8.79
CA ILE A 101 13.42 -0.30 9.77
C ILE A 101 12.69 -1.59 10.19
N ALA A 102 11.41 -1.49 10.56
CA ALA A 102 10.62 -2.66 10.95
C ALA A 102 10.51 -3.71 9.82
N ALA A 103 10.36 -3.26 8.57
CA ALA A 103 10.36 -4.14 7.40
C ALA A 103 11.73 -4.81 7.21
N SER A 104 12.82 -4.05 7.36
CA SER A 104 14.19 -4.57 7.31
C SER A 104 14.45 -5.64 8.39
N ASP A 105 14.01 -5.39 9.63
CA ASP A 105 14.12 -6.34 10.73
C ASP A 105 13.32 -7.62 10.45
N THR A 106 12.12 -7.47 9.88
CA THR A 106 11.29 -8.61 9.47
C THR A 106 11.99 -9.44 8.39
N ILE A 107 12.59 -8.80 7.38
CA ILE A 107 13.35 -9.48 6.32
C ILE A 107 14.56 -10.21 6.93
N ALA A 108 15.27 -9.60 7.87
CA ALA A 108 16.40 -10.22 8.56
C ALA A 108 15.96 -11.46 9.35
N ALA A 109 14.86 -11.38 10.09
CA ALA A 109 14.30 -12.50 10.82
C ALA A 109 13.82 -13.62 9.89
N MET A 110 13.17 -13.28 8.76
CA MET A 110 12.78 -14.24 7.73
C MET A 110 13.98 -14.96 7.13
N LYS A 111 15.06 -14.23 6.83
CA LYS A 111 16.30 -14.79 6.30
C LYS A 111 16.91 -15.79 7.28
N SER A 112 17.05 -15.41 8.55
CA SER A 112 17.61 -16.30 9.57
C SER A 112 16.78 -17.58 9.74
N ARG A 113 15.45 -17.49 9.73
CA ARG A 113 14.58 -18.67 9.76
C ARG A 113 14.76 -19.56 8.53
N ALA A 114 14.89 -18.96 7.33
CA ALA A 114 15.11 -19.72 6.11
C ALA A 114 16.46 -20.45 6.11
N GLU A 115 17.52 -19.83 6.64
CA GLU A 115 18.85 -20.44 6.77
C GLU A 115 18.84 -21.62 7.76
N ASN A 116 18.10 -21.52 8.86
CA ASN A 116 18.00 -22.59 9.86
C ASN A 116 17.08 -23.76 9.44
N LEU A 117 16.18 -23.53 8.48
CA LEU A 117 15.19 -24.53 8.06
C LEU A 117 15.84 -25.82 7.51
N ASP A 118 16.96 -25.70 6.79
CA ASP A 118 17.64 -26.86 6.20
C ASP A 118 18.23 -27.77 7.29
N ALA A 119 18.83 -27.16 8.32
CA ALA A 119 19.32 -27.88 9.50
C ALA A 119 18.19 -28.58 10.26
N ASP A 120 17.05 -27.92 10.44
CA ASP A 120 15.86 -28.51 11.07
C ASP A 120 15.31 -29.69 10.25
N LEU A 121 15.32 -29.61 8.92
CA LEU A 121 14.89 -30.70 8.03
C LEU A 121 15.85 -31.90 8.09
N ASP A 122 17.16 -31.67 8.19
CA ASP A 122 18.14 -32.75 8.33
C ASP A 122 18.02 -33.45 9.68
N LEU A 123 17.79 -32.70 10.77
CA LEU A 123 17.46 -33.26 12.09
C LEU A 123 16.20 -34.13 12.02
N LEU A 124 15.15 -33.65 11.34
CA LEU A 124 13.90 -34.38 11.17
C LEU A 124 14.12 -35.69 10.37
N ARG A 125 14.92 -35.66 9.30
CA ARG A 125 15.28 -36.85 8.51
C ARG A 125 16.04 -37.88 9.34
N ALA A 126 16.98 -37.44 10.16
CA ALA A 126 17.74 -38.32 11.05
C ALA A 126 16.81 -39.03 12.04
N ALA A 127 15.91 -38.29 12.68
CA ALA A 127 14.93 -38.84 13.62
C ALA A 127 14.00 -39.88 12.95
N PHE A 128 13.49 -39.61 11.74
CA PHE A 128 12.68 -40.58 10.99
C PHE A 128 13.46 -41.84 10.61
N SER A 129 14.74 -41.69 10.25
CA SER A 129 15.60 -42.82 9.94
C SER A 129 15.82 -43.71 11.17
N GLU A 130 16.00 -43.09 12.34
CA GLU A 130 16.13 -43.79 13.60
C GLU A 130 14.84 -44.53 13.99
N ILE A 131 13.68 -43.87 13.89
CA ILE A 131 12.37 -44.50 14.10
C ILE A 131 12.18 -45.70 13.16
N SER A 132 12.53 -45.56 11.87
CA SER A 132 12.40 -46.63 10.89
C SER A 132 13.28 -47.83 11.26
N ARG A 133 14.51 -47.58 11.70
CA ARG A 133 15.44 -48.63 12.18
C ARG A 133 14.90 -49.34 13.43
N LEU A 134 14.43 -48.60 14.43
CA LEU A 134 13.86 -49.21 15.64
C LEU A 134 12.61 -50.04 15.29
N SER A 135 11.77 -49.55 14.38
CA SER A 135 10.60 -50.29 13.91
C SER A 135 10.97 -51.59 13.20
N SER A 136 12.02 -51.60 12.37
CA SER A 136 12.49 -52.83 11.73
C SER A 136 13.10 -53.82 12.72
N ASP A 137 13.84 -53.33 13.72
CA ASP A 137 14.43 -54.17 14.76
C ASP A 137 13.36 -54.85 15.62
N ILE A 138 12.28 -54.14 15.96
CA ILE A 138 11.15 -54.72 16.70
C ILE A 138 10.41 -55.74 15.82
N SER A 139 10.09 -55.38 14.57
CA SER A 139 9.35 -56.28 13.67
C SER A 139 10.12 -57.55 13.30
N GLY A 140 11.45 -57.48 13.20
CA GLY A 140 12.30 -58.66 12.95
C GLY A 140 12.51 -59.55 14.17
N ARG A 141 12.04 -59.13 15.35
CA ARG A 141 12.14 -59.87 16.61
C ARG A 141 10.87 -60.67 16.93
N ASP A 142 9.77 -60.38 16.23
CA ASP A 142 8.47 -61.05 16.34
C ASP A 142 8.24 -62.15 15.26
N THR A 143 9.26 -62.47 14.45
CA THR A 143 9.31 -63.64 13.55
C THR A 143 10.43 -64.58 13.96
#